data_AF-A0A366EWV5-F1
#
_entry.id   AF-A0A366EWV5-F1
#
_cell.length_a   1.000
_cell.length_b   1.000
_cell.length_c   1.000
_cell.angle_alpha   90.00
_cell.angle_beta   90.00
_cell.angle_gamma   90.00
#
_symmetry.space_group_name_H-M   'P 1'
#
loop_
_entity.id
_entity.type
_entity.pdbx_description
1 polymer ?
#
loop_
_entity_poly.entity_id
_entity_poly.type
_entity_poly.pdbx_seq_one_letter_code
_entity_poly.pdbx_strand_id
1 'polypeptide(L)'
;MSCKKMSAIALAAGCSVAAIESASADVNYAYYTTTAIDGSITATVTSGSGVNVYTPSPSQIFLLDSTFAVLQLAWCIDIATPLAQSGSYGVDPGALPANPGAIGALVYNGNQLLAGIDPVNGAGSITQQQQIDSEAIQLAIWDVEYNTAGSSIVYSGVDADVLTAANTYLQNVTGGTWAANPNIEALSADGTQTLIAAAAAPEASTWVMALVGFAALGAAGYRRPSAPSASRA
;
A
#
# COMPACT_ATOMS: atom_id res chain seq x y z
N MET A 1 -49.56 -34.70 42.60
CA MET A 1 -48.18 -34.23 42.33
C MET A 1 -48.01 -34.12 40.82
N SER A 2 -48.05 -32.91 40.28
CA SER A 2 -48.00 -32.66 38.83
C SER A 2 -46.62 -32.11 38.45
N CYS A 3 -45.88 -32.88 37.66
CA CYS A 3 -44.50 -32.58 37.24
C CYS A 3 -44.54 -31.74 35.95
N LYS A 4 -44.26 -30.43 36.05
CA LYS A 4 -44.14 -29.54 34.88
C LYS A 4 -42.76 -29.74 34.24
N LYS A 5 -42.74 -30.21 32.99
CA LYS A 5 -41.56 -30.22 32.12
C LYS A 5 -41.33 -28.80 31.60
N MET A 6 -40.17 -28.21 31.87
CA MET A 6 -39.67 -27.00 31.20
C MET A 6 -38.77 -27.45 30.03
N SER A 7 -39.17 -27.13 28.80
CA SER A 7 -38.33 -27.28 27.61
C SER A 7 -37.46 -26.03 27.44
N ALA A 8 -36.15 -26.21 27.44
CA ALA A 8 -35.18 -25.19 27.05
C ALA A 8 -34.96 -25.26 25.54
N ILE A 9 -35.24 -24.16 24.83
CA ILE A 9 -34.87 -23.99 23.42
C ILE A 9 -33.46 -23.41 23.41
N ALA A 10 -32.48 -24.25 23.06
CA ALA A 10 -31.11 -23.82 22.80
C ALA A 10 -31.04 -23.27 21.37
N LEU A 11 -30.97 -21.95 21.23
CA LEU A 11 -30.72 -21.29 19.95
C LEU A 11 -29.21 -21.30 19.69
N ALA A 12 -28.72 -22.27 18.91
CA ALA A 12 -27.35 -22.29 18.44
C ALA A 12 -27.19 -21.29 17.28
N ALA A 13 -26.69 -20.09 17.58
CA ALA A 13 -26.26 -19.14 16.56
C ALA A 13 -24.94 -19.65 15.96
N GLY A 14 -25.03 -20.35 14.82
CA GLY A 14 -23.86 -20.72 14.02
C GLY A 14 -23.27 -19.46 13.39
N CYS A 15 -22.18 -18.95 13.97
CA CYS A 15 -21.40 -17.87 13.40
C CYS A 15 -20.53 -18.45 12.28
N SER A 16 -21.06 -18.47 11.05
CA SER A 16 -20.26 -18.74 9.85
C SER A 16 -19.32 -17.56 9.64
N VAL A 17 -18.03 -17.75 9.93
CA VAL A 17 -16.97 -16.83 9.53
C VAL A 17 -16.87 -16.95 8.01
N ALA A 18 -17.45 -15.99 7.29
CA ALA A 18 -17.20 -15.87 5.86
C ALA A 18 -15.72 -15.53 5.69
N ALA A 19 -14.98 -16.39 4.99
CA ALA A 19 -13.64 -16.06 4.53
C ALA A 19 -13.77 -14.82 3.63
N ILE A 20 -13.14 -13.72 4.04
CA ILE A 20 -13.01 -12.53 3.20
C ILE A 20 -11.92 -12.90 2.18
N GLU A 21 -12.34 -13.37 1.01
CA GLU A 21 -11.46 -13.40 -0.15
C GLU A 21 -11.31 -11.93 -0.58
N SER A 22 -10.18 -11.32 -0.21
CA SER A 22 -9.75 -10.07 -0.82
C SER A 22 -9.38 -10.37 -2.27
N ALA A 23 -10.35 -10.28 -3.17
CA ALA A 23 -10.06 -10.21 -4.60
C ALA A 23 -9.36 -8.87 -4.85
N SER A 24 -8.03 -8.88 -4.87
CA SER A 24 -7.29 -7.76 -5.43
C SER A 24 -7.60 -7.71 -6.93
N ALA A 25 -8.15 -6.59 -7.39
CA ALA A 25 -8.51 -6.38 -8.78
C ALA A 25 -7.32 -5.83 -9.55
N ASP A 26 -7.18 -6.23 -10.81
CA ASP A 26 -6.16 -5.70 -11.70
C ASP A 26 -6.23 -4.16 -11.80
N VAL A 27 -5.08 -3.51 -11.72
CA VAL A 27 -4.92 -2.05 -11.86
C VAL A 27 -4.73 -1.72 -13.34
N ASN A 28 -5.82 -1.33 -13.99
CA ASN A 28 -5.81 -0.86 -15.38
C ASN A 28 -5.52 0.65 -15.42
N TYR A 29 -4.39 1.05 -16.01
CA TYR A 29 -3.97 2.45 -16.08
C TYR A 29 -3.78 2.92 -17.53
N ALA A 30 -4.21 4.15 -17.80
CA ALA A 30 -4.10 4.76 -19.13
C ALA A 30 -2.78 5.53 -19.30
N TYR A 31 -2.27 6.10 -18.21
CA TYR A 31 -1.05 6.91 -18.18
C TYR A 31 -0.34 6.76 -16.84
N TYR A 32 0.94 7.09 -16.80
CA TYR A 32 1.66 7.32 -15.55
C TYR A 32 2.34 8.69 -15.56
N THR A 33 2.57 9.24 -14.37
CA THR A 33 3.41 10.42 -14.17
C THR A 33 4.37 10.21 -13.01
N THR A 34 5.43 11.01 -12.99
CA THR A 34 6.52 10.97 -12.01
C THR A 34 6.78 12.37 -11.47
N THR A 35 7.37 12.46 -10.28
CA THR A 35 7.63 13.74 -9.61
C THR A 35 9.12 14.10 -9.54
N ALA A 36 9.94 13.64 -10.48
CA ALA A 36 11.40 13.81 -10.43
C ALA A 36 11.83 15.29 -10.46
N ILE A 37 12.86 15.62 -9.67
CA ILE A 37 13.68 16.84 -9.79
C ILE A 37 14.68 16.65 -10.93
N ASP A 38 15.36 15.50 -10.94
CA ASP A 38 16.55 15.30 -11.76
C ASP A 38 16.30 14.47 -13.03
N GLY A 39 16.85 15.00 -14.13
CA GLY A 39 16.89 14.34 -15.42
C GLY A 39 17.90 13.20 -15.44
N SER A 40 17.50 12.04 -14.90
CA SER A 40 18.22 10.76 -14.85
C SER A 40 19.42 10.69 -13.89
N ILE A 41 19.37 9.71 -12.99
CA ILE A 41 20.52 9.29 -12.15
C ILE A 41 21.26 8.18 -12.88
N THR A 42 22.56 8.00 -12.66
CA THR A 42 23.25 6.75 -13.00
C THR A 42 23.34 5.82 -11.78
N ALA A 43 22.80 4.61 -11.89
CA ALA A 43 22.90 3.56 -10.89
C ALA A 43 23.86 2.46 -11.38
N THR A 44 24.88 2.15 -10.58
CA THR A 44 25.84 1.08 -10.86
C THR A 44 25.61 -0.07 -9.88
N VAL A 45 25.17 -1.22 -10.40
CA VAL A 45 24.95 -2.44 -9.61
C VAL A 45 26.14 -3.36 -9.79
N THR A 46 26.84 -3.66 -8.69
CA THR A 46 27.92 -4.65 -8.65
C THR A 46 27.40 -5.92 -8.00
N SER A 47 27.58 -7.05 -8.68
CA SER A 47 27.15 -8.38 -8.22
C SER A 47 28.25 -9.41 -8.52
N GLY A 48 28.10 -10.64 -8.00
CA GLY A 48 29.01 -11.75 -8.34
C GLY A 48 29.11 -12.06 -9.85
N SER A 49 28.14 -11.60 -10.64
CA SER A 49 28.08 -11.71 -12.10
C SER A 49 28.73 -10.56 -12.89
N GLY A 50 29.16 -9.48 -12.23
CA GLY A 50 29.79 -8.32 -12.87
C GLY A 50 29.19 -6.97 -12.46
N VAL A 51 29.53 -5.93 -13.22
CA VAL A 51 29.09 -4.55 -13.02
C VAL A 51 28.12 -4.15 -14.13
N ASN A 52 26.91 -3.73 -13.76
CA ASN A 52 25.90 -3.19 -14.67
C ASN A 52 25.62 -1.72 -14.36
N VAL A 53 25.37 -0.92 -15.40
CA VAL A 53 25.11 0.53 -15.28
C VAL A 53 23.74 0.83 -15.89
N TYR A 54 22.92 1.56 -15.14
CA TYR A 54 21.55 1.92 -15.50
C TYR A 54 21.32 3.42 -15.33
N THR A 55 20.34 3.96 -16.05
CA THR A 55 19.94 5.37 -15.92
C THR A 55 18.46 5.51 -15.58
N PRO A 56 18.03 5.10 -14.36
CA PRO A 56 16.63 5.10 -14.00
C PRO A 56 16.10 6.51 -13.68
N SER A 57 14.77 6.65 -13.68
CA SER A 57 14.08 7.79 -13.08
C SER A 57 13.73 7.44 -11.62
N PRO A 58 14.30 8.15 -10.64
CA PRO A 58 14.17 7.84 -9.22
C PRO A 58 12.90 8.45 -8.64
N SER A 59 11.71 8.02 -9.02
CA SER A 59 10.52 8.73 -8.52
C SER A 59 9.36 7.82 -8.28
N GLN A 60 8.53 8.27 -7.36
CA GLN A 60 7.20 7.74 -7.18
C GLN A 60 6.42 7.80 -8.49
N ILE A 61 5.65 6.74 -8.72
CA ILE A 61 4.80 6.57 -9.89
C ILE A 61 3.36 6.74 -9.47
N PHE A 62 2.66 7.61 -10.20
CA PHE A 62 1.22 7.77 -10.12
C PHE A 62 0.61 7.03 -11.30
N LEU A 63 -0.09 5.93 -11.02
CA LEU A 63 -0.90 5.25 -12.03
C LEU A 63 -2.24 5.96 -12.15
N LEU A 64 -2.57 6.40 -13.36
CA LEU A 64 -3.74 7.23 -13.65
C LEU A 64 -4.72 6.49 -14.58
N ASP A 65 -6.01 6.68 -14.35
CA ASP A 65 -7.05 6.21 -15.29
C ASP A 65 -7.18 7.12 -16.53
N SER A 66 -8.12 6.80 -17.43
CA SER A 66 -8.39 7.59 -18.64
C SER A 66 -8.98 8.98 -18.37
N THR A 67 -9.43 9.23 -17.14
CA THR A 67 -9.93 10.54 -16.67
C THR A 67 -8.88 11.32 -15.88
N PHE A 68 -7.64 10.78 -15.83
CA PHE A 68 -6.53 11.22 -15.01
C PHE A 68 -6.76 11.09 -13.50
N ALA A 69 -7.75 10.34 -13.03
CA ALA A 69 -7.87 10.09 -11.60
C ALA A 69 -6.72 9.19 -11.12
N VAL A 70 -6.17 9.48 -9.94
CA VAL A 70 -5.14 8.63 -9.31
C VAL A 70 -5.76 7.31 -8.90
N LEU A 71 -5.28 6.23 -9.50
CA LEU A 71 -5.67 4.87 -9.16
C LEU A 71 -4.82 4.33 -8.03
N GLN A 72 -3.51 4.47 -8.16
CA GLN A 72 -2.56 3.84 -7.27
C GLN A 72 -1.26 4.62 -7.24
N LEU A 73 -0.72 4.72 -6.03
CA LEU A 73 0.63 5.21 -5.79
C LEU A 73 1.57 4.02 -5.69
N ALA A 74 2.63 4.03 -6.48
CA ALA A 74 3.52 2.89 -6.62
C ALA A 74 4.99 3.31 -6.73
N TRP A 75 5.86 2.34 -6.49
CA TRP A 75 7.31 2.50 -6.53
C TRP A 75 7.93 1.37 -7.36
N CYS A 76 9.03 1.66 -8.02
CA CYS A 76 9.77 0.66 -8.78
C CYS A 76 10.49 -0.30 -7.83
N ILE A 77 10.36 -1.61 -8.04
CA ILE A 77 11.21 -2.56 -7.29
C ILE A 77 12.58 -2.75 -7.92
N ASP A 78 12.62 -2.78 -9.25
CA ASP A 78 13.85 -2.99 -10.01
C ASP A 78 14.32 -1.70 -10.70
N ILE A 79 15.55 -1.72 -11.21
CA ILE A 79 16.20 -0.57 -11.89
C ILE A 79 16.31 -0.79 -13.40
N ALA A 80 16.21 -2.05 -13.84
CA ALA A 80 16.63 -2.47 -15.18
C ALA A 80 15.48 -2.46 -16.18
N THR A 81 14.24 -2.58 -15.71
CA THR A 81 13.06 -2.73 -16.54
C THR A 81 12.35 -1.39 -16.65
N PRO A 82 12.02 -0.93 -17.86
CA PRO A 82 11.26 0.30 -18.02
C PRO A 82 9.78 0.08 -17.67
N LEU A 83 9.12 1.17 -17.27
CA LEU A 83 7.67 1.22 -17.16
C LEU A 83 7.02 1.24 -18.56
N ALA A 84 5.93 0.49 -18.74
CA ALA A 84 5.08 0.68 -19.89
C ALA A 84 4.27 1.98 -19.76
N GLN A 85 4.06 2.69 -20.88
CA GLN A 85 3.32 3.95 -20.90
C GLN A 85 1.86 3.82 -20.44
N SER A 86 1.25 2.65 -20.70
CA SER A 86 -0.11 2.29 -20.34
C SER A 86 -0.19 0.76 -20.20
N GLY A 87 -1.14 0.23 -19.42
CA GLY A 87 -1.31 -1.22 -19.30
C GLY A 87 -2.22 -1.66 -18.17
N SER A 88 -2.09 -2.93 -17.81
CA SER A 88 -2.76 -3.53 -16.65
C SER A 88 -1.73 -4.23 -15.79
N TYR A 89 -1.72 -3.92 -14.51
CA TYR A 89 -0.96 -4.66 -13.50
C TYR A 89 -1.89 -5.60 -12.74
N GLY A 90 -1.49 -6.86 -12.60
CA GLY A 90 -2.11 -7.78 -11.66
C GLY A 90 -1.39 -7.73 -10.31
N VAL A 91 -2.09 -8.02 -9.22
CA VAL A 91 -1.42 -8.26 -7.94
C VAL A 91 -0.82 -9.65 -7.95
N ASP A 92 0.51 -9.72 -7.80
CA ASP A 92 1.27 -10.96 -7.77
C ASP A 92 2.02 -11.10 -6.44
N PRO A 93 1.46 -11.85 -5.46
CA PRO A 93 2.13 -12.13 -4.20
C PRO A 93 3.48 -12.85 -4.35
N GLY A 94 3.72 -13.52 -5.49
CA GLY A 94 4.98 -14.19 -5.80
C GLY A 94 6.10 -13.24 -6.20
N ALA A 95 5.77 -12.00 -6.57
CA ALA A 95 6.70 -10.94 -6.95
C ALA A 95 7.07 -10.00 -5.79
N LEU A 96 6.75 -10.38 -4.55
CA LEU A 96 7.14 -9.60 -3.38
C LEU A 96 8.67 -9.51 -3.25
N PRO A 97 9.18 -8.36 -2.78
CA PRO A 97 10.61 -8.14 -2.67
C PRO A 97 11.24 -8.96 -1.55
N ALA A 98 12.57 -9.05 -1.54
CA ALA A 98 13.29 -9.88 -0.57
C ALA A 98 13.08 -9.42 0.89
N ASN A 99 12.88 -8.11 1.10
CA ASN A 99 12.74 -7.49 2.41
C ASN A 99 11.41 -6.72 2.54
N PRO A 100 10.25 -7.40 2.49
CA PRO A 100 8.95 -6.73 2.36
C PRO A 100 8.59 -5.86 3.57
N GLY A 101 9.06 -6.21 4.77
CA GLY A 101 8.83 -5.41 5.97
C GLY A 101 9.57 -4.06 5.96
N ALA A 102 10.82 -4.03 5.51
CA ALA A 102 11.61 -2.80 5.43
C ALA A 102 11.12 -1.92 4.28
N ILE A 103 10.89 -2.52 3.11
CA ILE A 103 10.36 -1.84 1.93
C ILE A 103 8.96 -1.29 2.21
N GLY A 104 8.07 -2.06 2.83
CA GLY A 104 6.74 -1.55 3.12
C GLY A 104 6.71 -0.48 4.23
N ALA A 105 7.71 -0.43 5.11
CA ALA A 105 7.90 0.72 5.99
C ALA A 105 8.25 2.00 5.21
N LEU A 106 9.13 1.90 4.20
CA LEU A 106 9.46 3.01 3.30
C LEU A 106 8.24 3.45 2.48
N VAL A 107 7.52 2.51 1.86
CA VAL A 107 6.32 2.80 1.08
C VAL A 107 5.25 3.47 1.94
N TYR A 108 4.96 2.93 3.12
CA TYR A 108 3.94 3.49 4.01
C TYR A 108 4.29 4.91 4.46
N ASN A 109 5.48 5.13 5.03
CA ASN A 109 5.87 6.46 5.51
C ASN A 109 6.10 7.44 4.35
N GLY A 110 6.60 6.94 3.23
CA GLY A 110 6.76 7.72 2.02
C GLY A 110 5.44 8.27 1.48
N ASN A 111 4.40 7.44 1.45
CA ASN A 111 3.05 7.88 1.10
C ASN A 111 2.51 8.96 2.06
N GLN A 112 2.91 8.95 3.34
CA GLN A 112 2.53 10.00 4.30
C GLN A 112 3.26 11.32 4.03
N LEU A 113 4.56 11.27 3.71
CA LEU A 113 5.36 12.46 3.36
C LEU A 113 4.85 13.13 2.07
N LEU A 114 4.36 12.31 1.15
CA LEU A 114 3.86 12.72 -0.16
C LEU A 114 2.33 12.93 -0.17
N ALA A 115 1.70 12.92 1.01
CA ALA A 115 0.27 13.17 1.13
C ALA A 115 -0.07 14.58 0.62
N GLY A 116 -1.16 14.69 -0.14
CA GLY A 116 -1.66 15.95 -0.67
C GLY A 116 -1.04 16.40 -2.01
N ILE A 117 -0.21 15.56 -2.65
CA ILE A 117 0.19 15.78 -4.04
C ILE A 117 -1.03 15.56 -4.96
N ASP A 118 -1.33 16.54 -5.82
CA ASP A 118 -2.24 16.39 -6.96
C ASP A 118 -1.39 16.17 -8.22
N PRO A 119 -1.30 14.94 -8.74
CA PRO A 119 -0.47 14.63 -9.91
C PRO A 119 -1.09 15.07 -11.24
N VAL A 120 -2.35 15.54 -11.22
CA VAL A 120 -3.17 15.80 -12.42
C VAL A 120 -3.23 17.29 -12.71
N ASN A 121 -3.46 18.07 -11.66
CA ASN A 121 -3.48 19.52 -11.75
C ASN A 121 -2.16 20.01 -11.17
N GLY A 122 -1.17 20.30 -12.03
CA GLY A 122 0.08 20.98 -11.67
C GLY A 122 -0.07 22.36 -11.00
N ALA A 123 -1.26 22.69 -10.48
CA ALA A 123 -1.61 23.86 -9.70
C ALA A 123 -1.48 23.64 -8.17
N GLY A 124 -1.23 22.41 -7.71
CA GLY A 124 -0.49 22.19 -6.47
C GLY A 124 0.97 22.00 -6.85
N SER A 125 1.79 23.06 -6.81
CA SER A 125 3.23 22.91 -7.06
C SER A 125 3.76 21.84 -6.11
N ILE A 126 4.19 20.69 -6.64
CA ILE A 126 4.98 19.74 -5.87
C ILE A 126 6.13 20.56 -5.29
N THR A 127 6.22 20.56 -3.96
CA THR A 127 7.29 21.31 -3.30
C THR A 127 8.60 20.61 -3.60
N GLN A 128 9.69 21.37 -3.65
CA GLN A 128 11.03 20.79 -3.80
C GLN A 128 11.28 19.70 -2.74
N GLN A 129 10.76 19.87 -1.52
CA GLN A 129 10.88 18.86 -0.47
C GLN A 129 10.15 17.55 -0.80
N GLN A 130 8.92 17.61 -1.30
CA GLN A 130 8.18 16.39 -1.71
C GLN A 130 8.86 15.68 -2.88
N GLN A 131 9.46 16.47 -3.76
CA GLN A 131 10.29 16.00 -4.85
C GLN A 131 11.52 15.25 -4.30
N ILE A 132 12.28 15.85 -3.38
CA ILE A 132 13.41 15.23 -2.67
C ILE A 132 12.98 13.94 -1.96
N ASP A 133 11.87 13.99 -1.22
CA ASP A 133 11.36 12.86 -0.44
C ASP A 133 11.00 11.69 -1.37
N SER A 134 10.32 11.97 -2.49
CA SER A 134 9.99 10.98 -3.53
C SER A 134 11.23 10.27 -4.06
N GLU A 135 12.25 11.01 -4.47
CA GLU A 135 13.48 10.39 -4.97
C GLU A 135 14.23 9.62 -3.88
N ALA A 136 14.29 10.18 -2.68
CA ALA A 136 14.95 9.56 -1.54
C ALA A 136 14.33 8.24 -1.13
N ILE A 137 12.99 8.12 -1.16
CA ILE A 137 12.28 6.87 -0.88
C ILE A 137 12.59 5.84 -1.96
N GLN A 138 12.59 6.23 -3.24
CA GLN A 138 12.90 5.31 -4.34
C GLN A 138 14.34 4.77 -4.25
N LEU A 139 15.32 5.63 -3.92
CA LEU A 139 16.69 5.19 -3.67
C LEU A 139 16.79 4.26 -2.46
N ALA A 140 16.10 4.58 -1.37
CA ALA A 140 16.08 3.73 -0.17
C ALA A 140 15.47 2.35 -0.46
N ILE A 141 14.43 2.27 -1.31
CA ILE A 141 13.83 0.99 -1.73
C ILE A 141 14.87 0.15 -2.49
N TRP A 142 15.55 0.74 -3.47
CA TRP A 142 16.59 0.05 -4.24
C TRP A 142 17.79 -0.35 -3.37
N ASP A 143 18.18 0.47 -2.39
CA ASP A 143 19.21 0.11 -1.43
C ASP A 143 18.82 -1.12 -0.60
N VAL A 144 17.57 -1.19 -0.12
CA VAL A 144 17.10 -2.36 0.63
C VAL A 144 17.02 -3.62 -0.24
N GLU A 145 16.69 -3.47 -1.53
CA GLU A 145 16.58 -4.60 -2.46
C GLU A 145 17.95 -5.10 -2.95
N TYR A 146 18.86 -4.20 -3.31
CA TYR A 146 20.12 -4.54 -3.97
C TYR A 146 21.34 -4.60 -3.05
N ASN A 147 21.37 -3.91 -1.89
CA ASN A 147 22.48 -4.00 -0.94
C ASN A 147 22.32 -5.23 -0.01
N THR A 148 22.27 -6.41 -0.62
CA THR A 148 22.26 -7.71 0.06
C THR A 148 23.63 -8.35 0.03
N ALA A 149 23.84 -9.42 0.81
CA ALA A 149 25.13 -10.10 0.86
C ALA A 149 25.58 -10.59 -0.54
N GLY A 150 26.57 -9.93 -1.13
CA GLY A 150 27.12 -10.25 -2.45
C GLY A 150 26.69 -9.33 -3.59
N SER A 151 25.85 -8.32 -3.31
CA SER A 151 25.50 -7.26 -4.27
C SER A 151 25.57 -5.88 -3.61
N SER A 152 25.91 -4.86 -4.39
CA SER A 152 25.88 -3.48 -3.92
C SER A 152 25.47 -2.54 -5.04
N ILE A 153 24.74 -1.50 -4.70
CA ILE A 153 24.38 -0.42 -5.62
C ILE A 153 25.10 0.87 -5.24
N VAL A 154 25.57 1.60 -6.25
CA VAL A 154 26.20 2.92 -6.11
C VAL A 154 25.53 3.88 -7.06
N TYR A 155 25.09 5.03 -6.55
CA TYR A 155 24.47 6.08 -7.34
C TYR A 155 25.47 7.19 -7.68
N SER A 156 25.34 7.78 -8.86
CA SER A 156 26.05 8.99 -9.26
C SER A 156 25.13 9.96 -10.00
N GLY A 157 25.40 11.26 -9.86
CA GLY A 157 24.53 12.31 -10.39
C GLY A 157 23.25 12.53 -9.56
N VAL A 158 23.23 12.07 -8.30
CA VAL A 158 22.13 12.33 -7.34
C VAL A 158 22.37 13.66 -6.65
N ASP A 159 21.33 14.48 -6.49
CA ASP A 159 21.34 15.63 -5.60
C ASP A 159 21.74 15.23 -4.15
N ALA A 160 22.52 16.07 -3.49
CA ALA A 160 23.05 15.78 -2.16
C ALA A 160 21.95 15.71 -1.08
N ASP A 161 20.88 16.47 -1.22
CA ASP A 161 19.75 16.49 -0.29
C ASP A 161 18.94 15.20 -0.43
N VAL A 162 18.75 14.70 -1.66
CA VAL A 162 18.12 13.40 -1.94
C VAL A 162 18.91 12.26 -1.30
N LEU A 163 20.23 12.23 -1.48
CA LEU A 163 21.07 11.20 -0.87
C LEU A 163 21.05 11.28 0.67
N THR A 164 21.02 12.50 1.23
CA THR A 164 20.94 12.71 2.69
C THR A 164 19.60 12.21 3.24
N ALA A 165 18.50 12.51 2.56
CA ALA A 165 17.17 12.03 2.92
C ALA A 165 17.07 10.50 2.82
N ALA A 166 17.57 9.90 1.75
CA ALA A 166 17.56 8.44 1.55
C ALA A 166 18.27 7.71 2.70
N ASN A 167 19.48 8.16 3.06
CA ASN A 167 20.24 7.63 4.19
C ASN A 167 19.50 7.80 5.53
N THR A 168 18.79 8.92 5.71
CA THR A 168 17.99 9.17 6.91
C THR A 168 16.82 8.19 6.99
N TYR A 169 16.13 7.93 5.89
CA TYR A 169 15.01 6.98 5.84
C TYR A 169 15.46 5.54 6.07
N LEU A 170 16.59 5.14 5.49
CA LEU A 170 17.22 3.85 5.78
C LEU A 170 17.58 3.70 7.27
N GLN A 171 18.12 4.75 7.89
CA GLN A 171 18.38 4.76 9.33
C GLN A 171 17.10 4.70 10.16
N ASN A 172 16.02 5.35 9.73
CA ASN A 172 14.73 5.23 10.41
C ASN A 172 14.18 3.80 10.37
N VAL A 173 14.33 3.09 9.25
CA VAL A 173 13.90 1.68 9.12
C VAL A 173 14.80 0.76 9.95
N THR A 174 16.12 0.85 9.77
CA THR A 174 17.09 -0.02 10.47
C THR A 174 17.17 0.25 11.98
N GLY A 175 16.97 1.50 12.39
CA GLY A 175 16.89 1.93 13.79
C GLY A 175 15.54 1.67 14.44
N GLY A 176 14.53 1.24 13.68
CA GLY A 176 13.18 0.91 14.18
C GLY A 176 12.27 2.12 14.45
N THR A 177 12.68 3.34 14.08
CA THR A 177 11.82 4.53 14.08
C THR A 177 10.64 4.35 13.13
N TRP A 178 10.90 3.77 11.96
CA TRP A 178 9.87 3.32 11.02
C TRP A 178 9.70 1.82 11.18
N ALA A 179 8.63 1.43 11.87
CA ALA A 179 8.33 0.03 12.13
C ALA A 179 8.16 -0.76 10.82
N ALA A 180 8.71 -1.97 10.79
CA ALA A 180 8.54 -2.88 9.67
C ALA A 180 7.04 -3.07 9.36
N ASN A 181 6.67 -2.88 8.10
CA ASN A 181 5.29 -2.96 7.66
C ASN A 181 5.20 -3.83 6.40
N PRO A 182 4.84 -5.13 6.51
CA PRO A 182 4.75 -6.01 5.34
C PRO A 182 3.46 -5.80 4.54
N ASN A 183 2.62 -4.81 4.86
CA ASN A 183 1.35 -4.54 4.18
C ASN A 183 1.57 -3.82 2.85
N ILE A 184 2.17 -4.53 1.91
CA ILE A 184 2.42 -4.10 0.54
C ILE A 184 1.90 -5.13 -0.46
N GLU A 185 1.60 -4.64 -1.66
CA GLU A 185 1.25 -5.46 -2.81
C GLU A 185 2.33 -5.28 -3.88
N ALA A 186 2.70 -6.38 -4.53
CA ALA A 186 3.51 -6.35 -5.74
C ALA A 186 2.56 -6.35 -6.95
N LEU A 187 2.75 -5.38 -7.82
CA LEU A 187 2.03 -5.18 -9.07
C LEU A 187 2.94 -5.65 -10.20
N SER A 188 2.54 -6.72 -10.89
CA SER A 188 3.32 -7.33 -11.95
C SER A 188 2.54 -7.37 -13.27
N ALA A 189 3.25 -7.17 -14.36
CA ALA A 189 2.75 -7.41 -15.70
C ALA A 189 3.88 -7.92 -16.61
N ASP A 190 3.53 -8.74 -17.59
CA ASP A 190 4.52 -9.41 -18.43
C ASP A 190 5.36 -8.41 -19.23
N GLY A 191 6.68 -8.48 -19.04
CA GLY A 191 7.64 -7.64 -19.76
C GLY A 191 7.71 -6.18 -19.30
N THR A 192 7.09 -5.84 -18.17
CA THR A 192 7.18 -4.52 -17.55
C THR A 192 7.84 -4.58 -16.18
N GLN A 193 8.25 -3.42 -15.69
CA GLN A 193 8.78 -3.27 -14.34
C GLN A 193 7.77 -3.73 -13.29
N THR A 194 8.24 -4.48 -12.29
CA THR A 194 7.39 -4.78 -11.13
C THR A 194 7.30 -3.54 -10.25
N LEU A 195 6.10 -3.24 -9.77
CA LEU A 195 5.87 -2.13 -8.86
C LEU A 195 5.46 -2.64 -7.49
N ILE A 196 5.72 -1.83 -6.48
CA ILE A 196 5.24 -2.06 -5.12
C ILE A 196 4.34 -0.91 -4.71
N ALA A 197 3.25 -1.26 -4.06
CA ALA A 197 2.26 -0.33 -3.56
C ALA A 197 1.94 -0.65 -2.10
N ALA A 198 1.50 0.35 -1.34
CA ALA A 198 0.87 0.07 -0.06
C ALA A 198 -0.39 -0.75 -0.33
N ALA A 199 -0.51 -1.91 0.29
CA ALA A 199 -1.73 -2.71 0.18
C ALA A 199 -2.89 -1.86 0.70
N ALA A 200 -4.01 -1.87 -0.01
CA ALA A 200 -5.22 -1.23 0.50
C ALA A 200 -5.49 -1.86 1.86
N ALA A 201 -5.52 -1.04 2.92
CA ALA A 201 -5.95 -1.54 4.22
C ALA A 201 -7.29 -2.22 3.97
N PRO A 202 -7.51 -3.48 4.39
CA PRO A 202 -8.80 -4.10 4.24
C PRO A 202 -9.77 -3.18 4.99
N GLU A 203 -10.53 -2.37 4.25
CA GLU A 203 -11.56 -1.57 4.87
C GLU A 203 -12.40 -2.58 5.61
N ALA A 204 -12.44 -2.49 6.94
CA ALA A 204 -13.16 -3.46 7.75
C ALA A 204 -14.58 -3.47 7.20
N SER A 205 -14.89 -4.55 6.48
CA SER A 205 -15.71 -4.41 5.29
C SER A 205 -16.94 -3.55 5.56
N THR A 206 -17.12 -2.50 4.79
CA THR A 206 -18.22 -1.55 4.99
C THR A 206 -19.56 -2.28 5.10
N TRP A 207 -19.67 -3.47 4.50
CA TRP A 207 -20.79 -4.39 4.71
C TRP A 207 -20.89 -4.98 6.14
N VAL A 208 -19.81 -5.39 6.80
CA VAL A 208 -19.84 -5.82 8.22
C VAL A 208 -20.30 -4.67 9.12
N MET A 209 -19.76 -3.46 8.95
CA MET A 209 -20.19 -2.31 9.75
C MET A 209 -21.64 -1.91 9.43
N ALA A 210 -22.07 -2.02 8.16
CA ALA A 210 -23.46 -1.84 7.77
C ALA A 210 -24.37 -2.91 8.40
N LEU A 211 -24.00 -4.20 8.35
CA LEU A 211 -24.77 -5.30 8.94
C LEU A 211 -24.86 -5.17 10.46
N VAL A 212 -23.77 -4.80 11.13
CA VAL A 212 -23.77 -4.50 12.57
C VAL A 212 -24.67 -3.29 12.86
N GLY A 213 -24.60 -2.24 12.05
CA GLY A 213 -25.50 -1.08 12.14
C GLY A 213 -26.97 -1.46 12.00
N PHE A 214 -27.32 -2.27 11.00
CA PHE A 214 -28.69 -2.76 10.80
C PHE A 214 -29.15 -3.69 11.93
N ALA A 215 -28.29 -4.58 12.41
CA ALA A 215 -28.60 -5.46 13.54
C ALA A 215 -28.84 -4.67 14.84
N ALA A 216 -28.04 -3.61 15.09
CA ALA A 216 -28.21 -2.73 16.23
C ALA A 216 -29.55 -1.95 16.18
N LEU A 217 -29.92 -1.42 15.00
CA LEU A 217 -31.21 -0.76 14.79
C LEU A 217 -32.39 -1.72 14.96
N GLY A 218 -32.27 -2.95 14.45
CA GLY A 218 -33.29 -4.00 14.63
C GLY A 218 -33.50 -4.39 16.10
N ALA A 219 -32.43 -4.50 16.88
CA ALA A 219 -32.50 -4.81 18.31
C ALA A 219 -33.08 -3.64 19.14
N ALA A 220 -32.79 -2.40 18.75
CA ALA A 220 -33.35 -1.21 19.39
C ALA A 220 -34.87 -1.09 19.14
N GLY A 221 -35.34 -1.44 17.94
CA GLY A 221 -36.77 -1.47 17.60
C GLY A 221 -37.57 -2.61 18.25
N TYR A 222 -36.91 -3.66 18.74
CA TYR A 222 -37.57 -4.84 19.33
C TYR A 222 -37.95 -4.67 20.81
N ARG A 223 -37.71 -3.50 21.42
CA ARG A 223 -38.19 -3.22 22.79
C ARG A 223 -39.72 -3.10 22.79
N ARG A 224 -40.40 -4.23 22.98
CA ARG A 224 -41.84 -4.29 23.23
C ARG A 224 -42.18 -3.42 24.44
N PRO A 225 -43.14 -2.49 24.36
CA PRO A 225 -43.64 -1.80 25.53
C PRO A 225 -44.30 -2.83 26.45
N SER A 226 -43.77 -2.98 27.66
CA SER A 226 -44.41 -3.78 28.72
C SER A 226 -45.80 -3.20 28.98
N ALA A 227 -46.83 -4.00 28.74
CA ALA A 227 -48.22 -3.60 28.92
C ALA A 227 -48.45 -3.07 30.35
N PRO A 228 -49.18 -1.95 30.52
CA PRO A 228 -49.46 -1.42 31.84
C PRO A 228 -50.33 -2.42 32.61
N SER A 229 -49.87 -2.81 33.80
CA SER A 229 -50.63 -3.64 34.73
C SER A 229 -51.89 -2.87 35.15
N ALA A 230 -53.05 -3.33 34.70
CA ALA A 230 -54.34 -2.83 35.16
C ALA A 230 -54.47 -3.08 36.67
N SER A 231 -54.35 -2.04 37.49
CA SER A 231 -54.73 -2.10 38.90
C SER A 231 -56.25 -2.06 38.98
N ARG A 232 -56.82 -3.17 39.45
CA ARG A 232 -58.24 -3.32 39.74
C ARG A 232 -58.45 -2.90 41.20
N ALA A 233 -59.11 -1.77 41.42
CA ALA A 233 -59.81 -1.43 42.66
C ALA A 233 -60.91 -0.41 42.32
#